data_AF-A0A9X6XD51-F1
#
_entry.id   AF-A0A9X6XD51-F1
#
_cell.length_a   1.000
_cell.length_b   1.000
_cell.length_c   1.000
_cell.angle_alpha   90.00
_cell.angle_beta   90.00
_cell.angle_gamma   90.00
#
_symmetry.space_group_name_H-M   'P 1'
#
loop_
_entity.id
_entity.type
_entity.pdbx_description
1 polymer ?
#
loop_
_entity_poly.entity_id
_entity_poly.type
_entity_poly.pdbx_seq_one_letter_code
_entity_poly.pdbx_strand_id
1 'polypeptide(L)' 'MRKKRHKSFQELILENKNSLLNDEEALNKIYDRLEERLERKAKAE' A
#
# COMPACT_ATOMS: atom_id res chain seq x y z
N MET A 1 -12.82 27.39 -14.16
CA MET A 1 -12.22 26.49 -13.12
C MET A 1 -13.34 25.78 -12.37
N ARG A 2 -13.36 24.44 -12.37
CA ARG A 2 -14.39 23.67 -11.64
C ARG A 2 -14.19 23.90 -10.13
N LYS A 3 -15.20 24.42 -9.42
CA LYS A 3 -15.13 24.63 -7.96
C LYS A 3 -14.73 23.31 -7.28
N LYS A 4 -13.67 23.30 -6.47
CA LYS A 4 -13.33 22.18 -5.59
C LYS A 4 -14.53 21.98 -4.64
N ARG A 5 -15.27 20.89 -4.83
CA ARG A 5 -16.30 20.48 -3.85
C ARG A 5 -15.57 19.90 -2.64
N HIS A 6 -16.03 20.25 -1.44
CA HIS A 6 -15.59 19.57 -0.23
C HIS A 6 -16.06 18.11 -0.31
N LYS A 7 -15.13 17.17 -0.10
CA LYS A 7 -15.44 15.75 -0.01
C LYS A 7 -16.03 15.47 1.36
N SER A 8 -17.04 14.61 1.41
CA SER A 8 -17.55 14.07 2.66
C SER A 8 -16.50 13.16 3.31
N PHE A 9 -16.65 12.91 4.61
CA PHE A 9 -15.79 11.99 5.33
C PHE A 9 -15.80 10.58 4.73
N GLN A 10 -16.97 10.11 4.28
CA GLN A 10 -17.10 8.80 3.63
C GLN A 10 -16.33 8.73 2.31
N GLU A 11 -16.37 9.79 1.50
CA GLU A 11 -15.61 9.88 0.26
C GLU A 11 -14.09 9.87 0.54
N LEU A 12 -13.64 10.59 1.57
CA LEU A 12 -12.23 10.59 1.98
C LEU A 12 -11.74 9.22 2.48
N ILE A 13 -12.60 8.47 3.18
CA ILE A 13 -12.30 7.09 3.59
C ILE A 13 -12.16 6.18 2.37
N LEU A 14 -13.11 6.25 1.43
CA LEU A 14 -13.08 5.43 0.22
C LEU A 14 -11.83 5.72 -0.61
N GLU A 15 -11.47 6.99 -0.76
CA GLU A 15 -10.24 7.39 -1.44
C GLU A 15 -9.01 6.85 -0.74
N ASN A 16 -8.90 6.98 0.58
CA ASN A 16 -7.78 6.41 1.33
C ASN A 16 -7.68 4.89 1.16
N LYS A 17 -8.81 4.17 1.24
CA LYS A 17 -8.83 2.72 1.02
C LYS A 17 -8.32 2.36 -0.36
N ASN A 18 -8.79 3.05 -1.39
CA ASN A 18 -8.36 2.81 -2.76
C ASN A 18 -6.88 3.16 -2.97
N SER A 19 -6.39 4.25 -2.36
CA SER A 19 -4.98 4.60 -2.42
C SER A 19 -4.10 3.53 -1.77
N LEU A 20 -4.48 3.03 -0.59
CA LEU A 20 -3.75 1.96 0.10
C LEU A 20 -3.77 0.63 -0.66
N LEU A 21 -4.91 0.29 -1.28
CA LEU A 21 -5.04 -0.96 -2.05
C LEU A 21 -4.23 -0.96 -3.35
N ASN A 22 -4.03 0.21 -3.96
CA ASN A 22 -3.30 0.36 -5.22
C ASN A 22 -1.88 0.90 -5.01
N ASP A 23 -1.38 0.90 -3.77
CA ASP A 23 -0.01 1.30 -3.47
C ASP A 23 0.96 0.15 -3.80
N GLU A 24 1.39 0.12 -5.07
CA GLU A 24 2.36 -0.86 -5.56
C GLU A 24 3.70 -0.76 -4.84
N GLU A 25 4.12 0.44 -4.41
CA GLU A 25 5.38 0.64 -3.69
C GLU A 25 5.33 -0.03 -2.30
N ALA A 26 4.21 0.12 -1.60
CA ALA A 26 3.99 -0.56 -0.33
C ALA A 26 3.96 -2.08 -0.48
N LEU A 27 3.33 -2.60 -1.54
CA LEU A 27 3.32 -4.03 -1.85
C LEU A 27 4.73 -4.56 -2.13
N ASN A 28 5.52 -3.87 -2.94
CA ASN A 28 6.90 -4.27 -3.25
C ASN A 28 7.77 -4.34 -1.99
N LYS A 29 7.68 -3.34 -1.10
CA LYS A 29 8.38 -3.36 0.20
C LYS A 29 8.02 -4.57 1.06
N ILE A 30 6.77 -5.05 0.98
CA ILE A 30 6.34 -6.27 1.68
C ILE A 30 6.97 -7.50 1.04
N TYR A 31 6.98 -7.58 -0.29
CA TYR A 31 7.60 -8.68 -1.03
C TYR A 31 9.11 -8.77 -0.76
N ASP A 32 9.84 -7.66 -0.82
CA ASP A 32 11.28 -7.62 -0.56
C ASP A 32 11.61 -8.15 0.85
N ARG A 33 10.84 -7.73 1.86
CA ARG A 33 11.01 -8.22 3.25
C ARG A 33 10.70 -9.71 3.38
N LEU A 34 9.72 -10.21 2.65
CA LEU A 34 9.37 -11.64 2.64
C LEU A 34 10.49 -12.46 2.00
N GLU A 35 11.01 -11.99 0.86
CA GLU A 35 12.13 -12.62 0.15
C GLU A 35 13.38 -12.66 1.02
N GLU A 36 13.77 -11.53 1.63
CA GLU A 36 14.90 -11.49 2.57
C GLU A 36 14.74 -12.50 3.72
N ARG A 37 13.52 -12.61 4.27
CA ARG A 37 13.24 -13.54 5.38
C ARG A 37 13.37 -15.00 4.92
N LEU A 38 12.91 -15.33 3.72
CA LEU A 38 13.03 -16.66 3.14
C LEU A 38 14.48 -17.00 2.83
N GLU A 39 15.24 -16.08 2.25
CA GLU A 39 16.67 -16.27 2.00
C GLU A 39 17.46 -16.53 3.28
N ARG A 40 17.20 -15.73 4.33
CA ARG A 40 17.88 -15.91 5.63
C ARG A 40 17.57 -17.28 6.23
N LYS A 41 16.35 -17.78 6.07
CA LYS A 41 15.97 -19.12 6.51
C LYS A 41 16.71 -20.20 5.70
N ALA A 42 16.74 -20.06 4.37
CA ALA A 42 17.42 -21.01 3.49
C ALA A 42 18.94 -21.04 3.71
N LYS A 43 19.57 -19.92 4.06
CA LYS A 43 21.00 -19.83 4.39
C LYS A 43 21.34 -20.40 5.77
N ALA A 44 20.34 -20.62 6.63
CA ALA A 44 20.50 -21.12 7.99
C ALA A 44 20.28 -22.64 8.11
N GLU A 45 19.72 -23.29 7.07
CA GLU A 45 19.64 -24.75 6.90
C GLU A 45 20.86 -25.28 6.12
#